data_AF-A0A226DCZ3-F1
#
_entry.id   AF-A0A226DCZ3-F1
#
_cell.length_a   1.000
_cell.length_b   1.000
_cell.length_c   1.000
_cell.angle_alpha   90.00
_cell.angle_beta   90.00
_cell.angle_gamma   90.00
#
_symmetry.space_group_name_H-M   'P 1'
#
loop_
_entity.id
_entity.type
_entity.pdbx_description
1 polymer ?
#
loop_
_entity_poly.entity_id
_entity_poly.type
_entity_poly.pdbx_seq_one_letter_code
_entity_poly.pdbx_strand_id
1 'polypeptide(L)'
;MIVCSYFFGLAVTATPIILMYRSRSDELKPLLTAPFEMERWSYERGLRGYVTSRLLVVALLTYVGNVLFGPAYFFVSIWRPCLPFLTTYLFTSHCPGGWSTGMGRITIGIVGRVFSALAEFHYWTILCAIYVSIGWIASFYPGSASIQKMRVIQRELNKRNEEKIKGYREIQLLSIFANNFWKFLLIQILLGAWLVAAIVSLYTVIKLADQIPLEQAIMFALTLLESATMIMLQFKLLAEPCIASKQLFQHRKRLPGGGSQWIRCYIRSCSPYQLKMADGRFFDKTTALIVWQFVVDRVVNCLLM
;
A
#
# COMPACT_ATOMS: atom_id res chain seq x y z
N MET A 1 18.80 -13.76 19.25
CA MET A 1 17.42 -14.28 19.11
C MET A 1 16.50 -13.31 18.36
N ILE A 2 16.36 -12.04 18.80
CA ILE A 2 15.49 -11.02 18.17
C ILE A 2 15.76 -10.84 16.66
N VAL A 3 17.03 -10.79 16.24
CA VAL A 3 17.41 -10.61 14.82
C VAL A 3 17.03 -11.81 13.95
N CYS A 4 17.22 -13.05 14.44
CA CYS A 4 16.77 -14.24 13.72
C CYS A 4 15.24 -14.27 13.59
N SER A 5 14.52 -13.87 14.64
CA SER A 5 13.06 -13.76 14.61
C SER A 5 12.58 -12.71 13.61
N TYR A 6 13.30 -11.60 13.44
CA TYR A 6 13.01 -10.57 12.44
C TYR A 6 13.09 -11.12 11.01
N PHE A 7 14.21 -11.76 10.64
CA PHE A 7 14.38 -12.32 9.29
C PHE A 7 13.44 -13.50 9.00
N PHE A 8 13.19 -14.34 9.99
CA PHE A 8 12.23 -15.42 9.87
C PHE A 8 10.81 -14.86 9.66
N GLY A 9 10.39 -13.87 10.45
CA GLY A 9 9.10 -13.21 10.26
C GLY A 9 8.96 -12.56 8.88
N LEU A 10 10.01 -11.88 8.42
CA LEU A 10 10.09 -11.29 7.10
C LEU A 10 9.96 -12.31 5.95
N ALA A 11 10.69 -13.42 6.02
CA ALA A 11 10.57 -14.50 5.03
C ALA A 11 9.18 -15.17 5.06
N VAL A 12 8.67 -15.44 6.26
CA VAL A 12 7.34 -16.03 6.49
C VAL A 12 6.21 -15.12 5.98
N THR A 13 6.40 -13.80 5.96
CA THR A 13 5.40 -12.88 5.39
C THR A 13 5.54 -12.72 3.87
N ALA A 14 6.77 -12.60 3.34
CA ALA A 14 6.99 -12.36 1.92
C ALA A 14 6.64 -13.58 1.05
N THR A 15 7.02 -14.79 1.46
CA THR A 15 6.81 -15.99 0.66
C THR A 15 5.33 -16.29 0.39
N PRO A 16 4.41 -16.27 1.39
CA PRO A 16 2.99 -16.43 1.14
C PRO A 16 2.42 -15.34 0.24
N ILE A 17 2.85 -14.07 0.37
CA ILE A 17 2.39 -12.99 -0.51
C ILE A 17 2.77 -13.29 -1.96
N ILE A 18 4.02 -13.71 -2.21
CA ILE A 18 4.49 -14.08 -3.56
C ILE A 18 3.70 -15.26 -4.12
N LEU A 19 3.51 -16.31 -3.33
CA LEU A 19 2.76 -17.51 -3.74
C LEU A 19 1.29 -17.18 -4.01
N MET A 20 0.66 -16.40 -3.13
CA MET A 20 -0.72 -15.96 -3.31
C MET A 20 -0.87 -15.09 -4.55
N TYR A 21 0.04 -14.14 -4.75
CA TYR A 21 0.06 -13.29 -5.95
C TYR A 21 0.15 -14.13 -7.23
N ARG A 22 1.09 -15.10 -7.25
CA ARG A 22 1.24 -16.01 -8.38
C ARG A 22 0.01 -16.87 -8.60
N SER A 23 -0.63 -17.36 -7.52
CA SER A 23 -1.86 -18.16 -7.62
C SER A 23 -3.07 -17.37 -8.14
N ARG A 24 -3.05 -16.04 -8.01
CA ARG A 24 -4.16 -15.13 -8.40
C ARG A 24 -3.83 -14.25 -9.60
N SER A 25 -2.82 -14.63 -10.39
CA SER A 25 -2.47 -13.86 -11.59
C SER A 25 -3.63 -13.69 -12.57
N ASP A 26 -4.55 -14.67 -12.63
CA ASP A 26 -5.72 -14.60 -13.51
C ASP A 26 -6.80 -13.66 -13.00
N GLU A 27 -6.93 -13.48 -11.68
CA GLU A 27 -7.84 -12.49 -11.09
C GLU A 27 -7.32 -11.05 -11.24
N LEU A 28 -5.99 -10.90 -11.34
CA LEU A 28 -5.34 -9.60 -11.52
C LEU A 28 -5.54 -9.04 -12.93
N LYS A 29 -5.57 -9.89 -13.96
CA LYS A 29 -5.77 -9.47 -15.37
C LYS A 29 -6.99 -8.54 -15.55
N PRO A 30 -8.22 -8.92 -15.17
CA PRO A 30 -9.39 -8.05 -15.31
C PRO A 30 -9.31 -6.79 -14.44
N LEU A 31 -8.61 -6.87 -13.30
CA LEU A 31 -8.40 -5.74 -12.40
C LEU A 31 -7.49 -4.67 -13.02
N LEU A 32 -6.60 -5.07 -13.94
CA LEU A 32 -5.73 -4.14 -14.68
C LEU A 32 -6.39 -3.68 -15.99
N THR A 33 -6.98 -4.58 -16.76
CA THR A 33 -7.53 -4.25 -18.10
C THR A 33 -8.78 -3.37 -18.03
N ALA A 34 -9.72 -3.64 -17.12
CA ALA A 34 -10.96 -2.88 -17.05
C ALA A 34 -10.73 -1.39 -16.71
N PRO A 35 -9.85 -1.02 -15.74
CA PRO A 35 -9.48 0.38 -15.53
C PRO A 35 -8.87 1.08 -16.77
N PHE A 36 -8.04 0.39 -17.56
CA PHE A 36 -7.51 0.94 -18.81
C PHE A 36 -8.63 1.27 -19.81
N GLU A 37 -9.60 0.38 -19.96
CA GLU A 37 -10.77 0.64 -20.81
C GLU A 37 -11.63 1.80 -20.29
N MET A 38 -11.83 1.88 -18.97
CA MET A 38 -12.54 2.99 -18.33
C MET A 38 -11.83 4.33 -18.52
N GLU A 39 -10.50 4.33 -18.43
CA GLU A 39 -9.66 5.50 -18.67
C GLU A 39 -9.74 5.94 -20.12
N ARG A 40 -9.58 5.02 -21.09
CA ARG A 40 -9.73 5.29 -22.52
C ARG A 40 -11.12 5.86 -22.84
N TRP A 41 -12.18 5.24 -22.33
CA TRP A 41 -13.55 5.72 -22.50
C TRP A 41 -13.78 7.12 -21.92
N SER A 42 -13.10 7.44 -20.81
CA SER A 42 -13.15 8.75 -20.18
C SER A 42 -12.35 9.80 -20.95
N TYR A 43 -11.22 9.40 -21.53
CA TYR A 43 -10.35 10.22 -22.37
C TYR A 43 -11.07 10.67 -23.64
N GLU A 44 -11.75 9.74 -24.33
CA GLU A 44 -12.58 10.03 -25.51
C GLU A 44 -13.70 11.05 -25.23
N ARG A 45 -14.07 11.26 -23.97
CA ARG A 45 -15.09 12.22 -23.51
C ARG A 45 -14.51 13.50 -22.90
N GLY A 46 -13.23 13.75 -23.12
CA GLY A 46 -12.57 15.01 -22.77
C GLY A 46 -12.13 15.13 -21.31
N LEU A 47 -12.13 14.05 -20.52
CA LEU A 47 -11.44 14.04 -19.22
C LEU A 47 -9.97 13.64 -19.42
N ARG A 48 -9.06 14.59 -19.21
CA ARG A 48 -7.60 14.37 -19.32
C ARG A 48 -6.90 14.43 -17.97
N GLY A 49 -5.86 13.61 -17.81
CA GLY A 49 -4.78 13.79 -16.84
C GLY A 49 -5.06 13.53 -15.36
N TYR A 50 -6.31 13.27 -14.95
CA TYR A 50 -6.61 13.10 -13.52
C TYR A 50 -6.02 11.82 -12.91
N VAL A 51 -6.22 10.67 -13.56
CA VAL A 51 -5.69 9.38 -13.07
C VAL A 51 -4.18 9.37 -13.21
N THR A 52 -3.67 9.82 -14.37
CA THR A 52 -2.24 9.87 -14.66
C THR A 52 -1.46 10.74 -13.69
N SER A 53 -1.93 11.94 -13.35
CA SER A 53 -1.21 12.84 -12.42
C SER A 53 -1.16 12.29 -11.00
N ARG A 54 -2.28 11.77 -10.47
CA ARG A 54 -2.30 11.18 -9.13
C ARG A 54 -1.49 9.90 -9.06
N LEU A 55 -1.60 9.04 -10.08
CA LEU A 55 -0.81 7.82 -10.19
C LEU A 55 0.69 8.15 -10.28
N LEU A 56 1.06 9.21 -11.01
CA LEU A 56 2.45 9.64 -11.10
C LEU A 56 2.97 10.18 -9.78
N VAL A 57 2.22 11.01 -9.05
CA VAL A 57 2.63 11.49 -7.72
C VAL A 57 2.83 10.33 -6.73
N VAL A 58 1.88 9.40 -6.70
CA VAL A 58 1.95 8.20 -5.87
C VAL A 58 3.12 7.30 -6.29
N ALA A 59 3.29 7.07 -7.59
CA ALA A 59 4.37 6.28 -8.15
C ALA A 59 5.72 6.93 -7.85
N LEU A 60 5.83 8.25 -7.91
CA LEU A 60 7.06 8.98 -7.58
C LEU A 60 7.38 8.85 -6.09
N LEU A 61 6.42 9.10 -5.20
CA LEU A 61 6.62 8.98 -3.75
C LEU A 61 7.07 7.58 -3.35
N THR A 62 6.44 6.57 -3.94
CA THR A 62 6.81 5.17 -3.69
C THR A 62 8.14 4.83 -4.35
N TYR A 63 8.37 5.22 -5.61
CA TYR A 63 9.62 4.95 -6.32
C TYR A 63 10.83 5.52 -5.58
N VAL A 64 10.74 6.76 -5.06
CA VAL A 64 11.82 7.37 -4.28
C VAL A 64 12.14 6.52 -3.04
N GLY A 65 11.14 6.05 -2.30
CA GLY A 65 11.37 5.13 -1.18
C GLY A 65 12.07 3.85 -1.64
N ASN A 66 11.47 3.14 -2.60
CA ASN A 66 11.94 1.83 -3.05
C ASN A 66 13.36 1.86 -3.66
N VAL A 67 13.69 2.92 -4.42
CA VAL A 67 15.01 3.09 -5.01
C VAL A 67 16.06 3.42 -3.96
N LEU A 68 15.69 4.08 -2.86
CA LEU A 68 16.64 4.44 -1.81
C LEU A 68 16.88 3.29 -0.82
N PHE A 69 15.85 2.52 -0.47
CA PHE A 69 15.98 1.46 0.55
C PHE A 69 16.99 0.38 0.15
N GLY A 70 16.86 -0.22 -1.04
CA GLY A 70 17.75 -1.31 -1.48
C GLY A 70 19.23 -0.93 -1.41
N PRO A 71 19.68 0.12 -2.12
CA PRO A 71 21.05 0.62 -2.06
C PRO A 71 21.47 1.03 -0.64
N ALA A 72 20.60 1.68 0.13
CA ALA A 72 20.94 2.07 1.50
C ALA A 72 21.28 0.85 2.36
N TYR A 73 20.44 -0.21 2.34
CA TYR A 73 20.74 -1.45 3.06
C TYR A 73 22.02 -2.12 2.56
N PHE A 74 22.23 -2.16 1.25
CA PHE A 74 23.46 -2.69 0.65
C PHE A 74 24.72 -1.99 1.19
N PHE A 75 24.74 -0.65 1.11
CA PHE A 75 25.86 0.17 1.53
C PHE A 75 26.09 0.09 3.04
N VAL A 76 25.02 0.12 3.83
CA VAL A 76 25.09 0.02 5.29
C VAL A 76 25.61 -1.36 5.71
N SER A 77 25.23 -2.44 5.04
CA SER A 77 25.81 -3.78 5.25
C SER A 77 27.30 -3.89 4.90
N ILE A 78 27.75 -3.17 3.87
CA ILE A 78 29.17 -3.13 3.50
C ILE A 78 29.98 -2.20 4.41
N TRP A 79 29.41 -1.12 4.95
CA TRP A 79 30.17 -0.21 5.81
C TRP A 79 30.14 -0.64 7.27
N ARG A 80 28.98 -1.05 7.78
CA ARG A 80 28.77 -1.36 9.20
C ARG A 80 27.94 -2.65 9.38
N PRO A 81 28.58 -3.83 9.35
CA PRO A 81 27.90 -5.12 9.37
C PRO A 81 27.46 -5.53 10.79
N CYS A 82 27.98 -4.84 11.80
CA CYS A 82 27.66 -5.00 13.21
C CYS A 82 26.35 -4.33 13.63
N LEU A 83 25.73 -3.62 12.71
CA LEU A 83 24.48 -2.93 12.96
C LEU A 83 23.35 -3.95 13.16
N PRO A 84 22.52 -3.78 14.20
CA PRO A 84 21.36 -4.64 14.39
C PRO A 84 20.41 -4.51 13.19
N PHE A 85 19.60 -5.55 12.93
CA PHE A 85 18.63 -5.61 11.82
C PHE A 85 19.20 -5.78 10.41
N LEU A 86 20.51 -5.98 10.26
CA LEU A 86 21.12 -6.46 9.02
C LEU A 86 21.30 -7.99 9.07
N THR A 87 21.20 -8.64 7.91
CA THR A 87 21.53 -10.05 7.73
C THR A 87 23.01 -10.30 8.03
N THR A 88 23.88 -9.33 7.71
CA THR A 88 25.32 -9.40 8.00
C THR A 88 25.61 -9.58 9.48
N TYR A 89 24.74 -9.05 10.36
CA TYR A 89 24.86 -9.22 11.81
C TYR A 89 24.76 -10.70 12.24
N LEU A 90 23.94 -11.51 11.55
CA LEU A 90 23.77 -12.94 11.86
C LEU A 90 25.06 -13.75 11.68
N PHE A 91 25.95 -13.27 10.81
CA PHE A 91 27.20 -13.96 10.46
C PHE A 91 28.44 -13.31 11.09
N THR A 92 28.24 -12.24 11.87
CA THR A 92 29.33 -11.50 12.51
C THR A 92 29.55 -12.02 13.93
N SER A 93 30.73 -12.58 14.20
CA SER A 93 31.07 -13.20 15.49
C SER A 93 31.73 -12.23 16.48
N HIS A 94 32.40 -11.17 16.00
CA HIS A 94 33.01 -10.16 16.85
C HIS A 94 32.79 -8.73 16.33
N CYS A 95 32.14 -7.92 17.16
CA CYS A 95 31.94 -6.48 16.97
C CYS A 95 32.69 -5.69 18.05
N PRO A 96 33.96 -5.28 17.80
CA PRO A 96 34.74 -4.55 18.79
C PRO A 96 34.11 -3.17 19.03
N GLY A 97 33.75 -2.87 20.29
CA GLY A 97 33.14 -1.59 20.69
C GLY A 97 31.62 -1.50 20.55
N GLY A 98 30.92 -2.63 20.37
CA GLY A 98 29.45 -2.65 20.27
C GLY A 98 28.94 -2.19 18.89
N TRP A 99 27.69 -1.73 18.84
CA TRP A 99 27.01 -1.38 17.58
C TRP A 99 27.51 -0.09 16.91
N SER A 100 28.17 0.78 17.66
CA SER A 100 28.49 2.16 17.24
C SER A 100 29.81 2.32 16.49
N THR A 101 30.81 1.47 16.75
CA THR A 101 32.21 1.79 16.39
C THR A 101 32.99 0.68 15.68
N GLY A 102 32.46 -0.54 15.59
CA GLY A 102 33.22 -1.69 15.07
C GLY A 102 32.96 -2.00 13.59
N MET A 103 34.00 -1.98 12.76
CA MET A 103 34.06 -2.84 11.57
C MET A 103 34.24 -4.28 12.07
N GLY A 104 33.13 -4.95 12.36
CA GLY A 104 33.15 -6.32 12.87
C GLY A 104 33.91 -7.27 11.97
N ARG A 105 34.56 -8.26 12.58
CA ARG A 105 35.19 -9.35 11.83
C ARG A 105 34.08 -10.32 11.41
N ILE A 106 33.77 -10.34 10.13
CA ILE A 106 32.81 -11.28 9.56
C ILE A 106 33.50 -12.63 9.42
N THR A 107 32.90 -13.67 9.98
CA THR A 107 33.47 -15.02 10.06
C THR A 107 33.74 -15.63 8.68
N ILE A 108 33.02 -15.16 7.65
CA ILE A 108 33.04 -15.63 6.25
C ILE A 108 33.94 -14.73 5.36
N GLY A 109 34.67 -13.77 5.96
CA GLY A 109 35.52 -12.85 5.21
C GLY A 109 34.76 -11.86 4.32
N ILE A 110 35.47 -11.20 3.40
CA ILE A 110 34.93 -10.14 2.52
C ILE A 110 33.88 -10.70 1.54
N VAL A 111 34.08 -11.91 1.03
CA VAL A 111 33.15 -12.54 0.08
C VAL A 111 31.78 -12.76 0.72
N GLY A 112 31.73 -13.29 1.95
CA GLY A 112 30.46 -13.45 2.68
C GLY A 112 29.76 -12.12 2.96
N ARG A 113 30.53 -11.04 3.20
CA ARG A 113 29.99 -9.69 3.38
C ARG A 113 29.26 -9.20 2.14
N VAL A 114 29.93 -9.28 0.98
CA VAL A 114 29.36 -8.82 -0.30
C VAL A 114 28.14 -9.65 -0.66
N PHE A 115 28.20 -10.98 -0.47
CA PHE A 115 27.06 -11.86 -0.71
C PHE A 115 25.86 -11.50 0.17
N SER A 116 26.06 -11.29 1.47
CA SER A 116 25.00 -10.91 2.40
C SER A 116 24.40 -9.54 2.07
N ALA A 117 25.23 -8.56 1.69
CA ALA A 117 24.78 -7.25 1.26
C ALA A 117 23.96 -7.31 -0.04
N LEU A 118 24.39 -8.11 -1.03
CA LEU A 118 23.63 -8.36 -2.26
C LEU A 118 22.30 -9.05 -1.97
N ALA A 119 22.30 -10.03 -1.07
CA ALA A 119 21.08 -10.71 -0.66
C ALA A 119 20.08 -9.73 -0.02
N GLU A 120 20.53 -8.81 0.84
CA GLU A 120 19.70 -7.73 1.38
C GLU A 120 19.17 -6.78 0.31
N PHE A 121 20.04 -6.34 -0.60
CA PHE A 121 19.65 -5.49 -1.72
C PHE A 121 18.49 -6.11 -2.50
N HIS A 122 18.65 -7.38 -2.90
CA HIS A 122 17.63 -8.11 -3.65
C HIS A 122 16.37 -8.34 -2.82
N TYR A 123 16.51 -8.71 -1.55
CA TYR A 123 15.40 -8.94 -0.65
C TYR A 123 14.52 -7.69 -0.52
N TRP A 124 15.13 -6.55 -0.17
CA TRP A 124 14.41 -5.29 -0.02
C TRP A 124 13.81 -4.83 -1.36
N THR A 125 14.55 -4.95 -2.46
CA THR A 125 14.04 -4.58 -3.79
C THR A 125 12.81 -5.41 -4.19
N ILE A 126 12.82 -6.72 -3.92
CA ILE A 126 11.67 -7.59 -4.20
C ILE A 126 10.48 -7.23 -3.32
N LEU A 127 10.71 -7.04 -2.01
CA LEU A 127 9.66 -6.65 -1.06
C LEU A 127 8.98 -5.34 -1.49
N CYS A 128 9.81 -4.34 -1.79
CA CYS A 128 9.45 -3.07 -2.39
C CYS A 128 8.61 -3.22 -3.67
N ALA A 129 9.07 -4.04 -4.61
CA ALA A 129 8.36 -4.29 -5.88
C ALA A 129 6.98 -4.95 -5.66
N ILE A 130 6.89 -5.90 -4.72
CA ILE A 130 5.63 -6.53 -4.31
C ILE A 130 4.67 -5.49 -3.74
N TYR A 131 5.15 -4.61 -2.86
CA TYR A 131 4.32 -3.56 -2.28
C TYR A 131 3.83 -2.54 -3.31
N VAL A 132 4.68 -2.13 -4.26
CA VAL A 132 4.26 -1.22 -5.34
C VAL A 132 3.24 -1.89 -6.26
N SER A 133 3.52 -3.11 -6.70
CA SER A 133 2.62 -3.81 -7.62
C SER A 133 1.28 -4.16 -6.98
N ILE A 134 1.28 -4.85 -5.84
CA ILE A 134 0.05 -5.31 -5.18
C ILE A 134 -0.63 -4.16 -4.44
N GLY A 135 0.13 -3.43 -3.62
CA GLY A 135 -0.41 -2.37 -2.79
C GLY A 135 -0.94 -1.22 -3.62
N TRP A 136 -0.15 -0.71 -4.56
CA TRP A 136 -0.52 0.48 -5.33
C TRP A 136 -1.25 0.13 -6.63
N ILE A 137 -0.65 -0.64 -7.53
CA ILE A 137 -1.27 -0.85 -8.84
C ILE A 137 -2.62 -1.58 -8.70
N ALA A 138 -2.67 -2.68 -7.96
CA ALA A 138 -3.90 -3.45 -7.83
C ALA A 138 -4.99 -2.79 -6.94
N SER A 139 -4.63 -1.94 -5.97
CA SER A 139 -5.63 -1.24 -5.15
C SER A 139 -6.06 0.11 -5.74
N PHE A 140 -5.07 0.94 -6.10
CA PHE A 140 -5.28 2.36 -6.36
C PHE A 140 -5.75 2.63 -7.78
N TYR A 141 -5.23 1.90 -8.76
CA TYR A 141 -5.57 2.11 -10.16
C TYR A 141 -7.07 1.85 -10.45
N PRO A 142 -7.68 0.73 -9.99
CA PRO A 142 -9.11 0.50 -10.15
C PRO A 142 -9.97 1.58 -9.49
N GLY A 143 -9.61 2.00 -8.27
CA GLY A 143 -10.32 3.05 -7.55
C GLY A 143 -10.30 4.37 -8.33
N SER A 144 -9.13 4.79 -8.80
CA SER A 144 -8.96 6.05 -9.54
C SER A 144 -9.69 6.06 -10.88
N ALA A 145 -9.59 4.97 -11.66
CA ALA A 145 -10.33 4.85 -12.91
C ALA A 145 -11.85 4.87 -12.70
N SER A 146 -12.34 4.21 -11.64
CA SER A 146 -13.76 4.22 -11.29
C SER A 146 -14.26 5.63 -10.96
N ILE A 147 -13.49 6.43 -10.22
CA ILE A 147 -13.83 7.83 -9.91
C ILE A 147 -13.91 8.66 -11.20
N GLN A 148 -12.95 8.48 -12.12
CA GLN A 148 -12.96 9.21 -13.39
C GLN A 148 -14.22 8.87 -14.20
N LYS A 149 -14.55 7.59 -14.32
CA LYS A 149 -15.77 7.14 -15.02
C LYS A 149 -17.04 7.67 -14.34
N MET A 150 -17.12 7.65 -13.01
CA MET A 150 -18.25 8.24 -12.26
C MET A 150 -18.41 9.74 -12.55
N ARG A 151 -17.31 10.49 -12.66
CA ARG A 151 -17.36 11.93 -13.00
C ARG A 151 -17.90 12.19 -14.40
N VAL A 152 -17.53 11.37 -15.38
CA VAL A 152 -18.13 11.48 -16.72
C VAL A 152 -19.63 11.19 -16.65
N ILE A 153 -20.03 10.11 -15.97
CA ILE A 153 -21.45 9.77 -15.81
C ILE A 153 -22.20 10.93 -15.17
N GLN A 154 -21.64 11.54 -14.11
CA GLN A 154 -22.24 12.71 -13.46
C GLN A 154 -22.39 13.91 -14.42
N ARG A 155 -21.38 14.19 -15.25
CA ARG A 155 -21.45 15.25 -16.27
C ARG A 155 -22.52 14.98 -17.32
N GLU A 156 -22.64 13.73 -17.78
CA GLU A 156 -23.67 13.34 -18.76
C GLU A 156 -25.08 13.38 -18.16
N LEU A 157 -25.23 13.02 -16.88
CA LEU A 157 -26.49 13.20 -16.15
C LEU A 157 -26.89 14.69 -16.04
N ASN A 158 -25.93 15.59 -15.86
CA ASN A 158 -26.21 17.04 -15.88
C ASN A 158 -26.69 17.54 -17.25
N LYS A 159 -26.24 16.90 -18.34
CA LYS A 159 -26.74 17.15 -19.71
C LYS A 159 -28.08 16.44 -20.00
N ARG A 160 -28.73 15.85 -18.99
CA ARG A 160 -29.95 15.04 -19.10
C ARG A 160 -29.79 13.77 -19.95
N ASN A 161 -28.57 13.29 -20.16
CA ASN A 161 -28.30 12.05 -20.87
C ASN A 161 -28.33 10.86 -19.90
N GLU A 162 -29.54 10.44 -19.53
CA GLU A 162 -29.75 9.39 -18.53
C GLU A 162 -29.22 8.02 -18.97
N GLU A 163 -29.13 7.74 -20.27
CA GLU A 163 -28.67 6.45 -20.78
C GLU A 163 -27.23 6.12 -20.38
N LYS A 164 -26.39 7.14 -20.17
CA LYS A 164 -24.99 6.96 -19.80
C LYS A 164 -24.80 6.42 -18.39
N ILE A 165 -25.85 6.42 -17.57
CA ILE A 165 -25.80 5.74 -16.27
C ILE A 165 -25.60 4.22 -16.40
N LYS A 166 -25.91 3.63 -17.55
CA LYS A 166 -25.67 2.20 -17.81
C LYS A 166 -24.20 1.80 -17.62
N GLY A 167 -23.27 2.73 -17.86
CA GLY A 167 -21.84 2.53 -17.63
C GLY A 167 -21.46 2.34 -16.15
N TYR A 168 -22.36 2.62 -15.21
CA TYR A 168 -22.12 2.37 -13.79
C TYR A 168 -22.01 0.88 -13.46
N ARG A 169 -22.65 -0.01 -14.24
CA ARG A 169 -22.52 -1.47 -14.04
C ARG A 169 -21.09 -1.96 -14.20
N GLU A 170 -20.31 -1.38 -15.09
CA GLU A 170 -18.90 -1.74 -15.25
C GLU A 170 -18.10 -1.38 -13.98
N ILE A 171 -18.44 -0.27 -13.33
CA ILE A 171 -17.83 0.10 -12.05
C ILE A 171 -18.21 -0.90 -10.94
N GLN A 172 -19.44 -1.41 -10.95
CA GLN A 172 -19.85 -2.46 -10.02
C GLN A 172 -19.09 -3.78 -10.27
N LEU A 173 -18.93 -4.17 -11.54
CA LEU A 173 -18.13 -5.33 -11.91
C LEU A 173 -16.68 -5.18 -11.44
N LEU A 174 -16.08 -4.01 -11.63
CA LEU A 174 -14.74 -3.71 -11.12
C LEU A 174 -14.67 -3.78 -9.59
N SER A 175 -15.71 -3.33 -8.88
CA SER A 175 -15.80 -3.49 -7.42
C SER A 175 -15.86 -4.97 -7.01
N ILE A 176 -16.55 -5.82 -7.77
CA ILE A 176 -16.62 -7.26 -7.52
C ILE A 176 -15.25 -7.90 -7.75
N PHE A 177 -14.56 -7.57 -8.86
CA PHE A 177 -13.21 -8.07 -9.14
C PHE A 177 -12.21 -7.62 -8.08
N ALA A 178 -12.25 -6.34 -7.68
CA ALA A 178 -11.40 -5.83 -6.61
C ALA A 178 -11.67 -6.58 -5.28
N ASN A 179 -12.94 -6.74 -4.90
CA ASN A 179 -13.29 -7.48 -3.69
C ASN A 179 -12.89 -8.96 -3.77
N ASN A 180 -12.97 -9.59 -4.93
CA ASN A 180 -12.54 -10.99 -5.09
C ASN A 180 -11.02 -11.11 -4.98
N PHE A 181 -10.28 -10.22 -5.64
CA PHE A 181 -8.81 -10.17 -5.55
C PHE A 181 -8.35 -9.90 -4.12
N TRP A 182 -8.99 -8.96 -3.42
CA TRP A 182 -8.69 -8.63 -2.01
C TRP A 182 -9.35 -9.57 -1.00
N LYS A 183 -10.16 -10.54 -1.47
CA LYS A 183 -10.78 -11.56 -0.62
C LYS A 183 -9.69 -12.40 0.00
N PHE A 184 -9.90 -12.80 1.27
CA PHE A 184 -9.04 -13.73 2.01
C PHE A 184 -7.64 -13.19 2.31
N LEU A 185 -7.40 -12.83 3.58
CA LEU A 185 -6.14 -12.49 4.27
C LEU A 185 -5.14 -11.52 3.60
N LEU A 186 -5.19 -11.23 2.29
CA LEU A 186 -4.21 -10.42 1.57
C LEU A 186 -4.18 -8.97 2.06
N ILE A 187 -5.35 -8.35 2.14
CA ILE A 187 -5.46 -6.99 2.65
C ILE A 187 -5.03 -6.95 4.13
N GLN A 188 -5.34 -7.98 4.92
CA GLN A 188 -4.96 -8.04 6.33
C GLN A 188 -3.46 -8.29 6.52
N ILE A 189 -2.83 -9.14 5.72
CA ILE A 189 -1.38 -9.37 5.73
C ILE A 189 -0.67 -8.07 5.36
N LEU A 190 -1.13 -7.39 4.30
CA LEU A 190 -0.55 -6.14 3.85
C LEU A 190 -0.65 -5.05 4.92
N LEU A 191 -1.84 -4.87 5.50
CA LEU A 191 -2.06 -3.93 6.59
C LEU A 191 -1.28 -4.30 7.85
N GLY A 192 -1.22 -5.58 8.19
CA GLY A 192 -0.45 -6.11 9.31
C GLY A 192 1.04 -5.83 9.15
N ALA A 193 1.59 -6.02 7.96
CA ALA A 193 2.99 -5.72 7.66
C ALA A 193 3.29 -4.23 7.85
N TRP A 194 2.43 -3.32 7.37
CA TRP A 194 2.58 -1.88 7.58
C TRP A 194 2.43 -1.48 9.04
N LEU A 195 1.50 -2.10 9.77
CA LEU A 195 1.31 -1.87 11.20
C LEU A 195 2.55 -2.27 11.99
N VAL A 196 3.10 -3.46 11.75
CA VAL A 196 4.33 -3.92 12.41
C VAL A 196 5.50 -3.01 12.06
N ALA A 197 5.66 -2.65 10.79
CA ALA A 197 6.71 -1.72 10.35
C ALA A 197 6.59 -0.35 11.05
N ALA A 198 5.38 0.22 11.11
CA ALA A 198 5.12 1.49 11.78
C ALA A 198 5.38 1.41 13.30
N ILE A 199 4.94 0.35 13.97
CA ILE A 199 5.15 0.17 15.42
C ILE A 199 6.64 0.02 15.72
N VAL A 200 7.34 -0.87 15.00
CA VAL A 200 8.78 -1.13 15.22
C VAL A 200 9.61 0.11 14.93
N SER A 201 9.34 0.81 13.83
CA SER A 201 10.06 2.04 13.48
C SER A 201 9.79 3.17 14.47
N LEU A 202 8.52 3.40 14.85
CA LEU A 202 8.16 4.43 15.82
C LEU A 202 8.75 4.16 17.20
N TYR A 203 8.68 2.91 17.69
CA TYR A 203 9.31 2.50 18.94
C TYR A 203 10.83 2.73 18.90
N THR A 204 11.48 2.35 17.79
CA THR A 204 12.92 2.51 17.64
C THR A 204 13.34 3.97 17.62
N VAL A 205 12.61 4.83 16.90
CA VAL A 205 12.87 6.27 16.85
C VAL A 205 12.63 6.94 18.21
N ILE A 206 11.63 6.50 19.00
CA ILE A 206 11.35 7.11 20.30
C ILE A 206 12.32 6.61 21.39
N LYS A 207 12.50 5.29 21.51
CA LYS A 207 13.20 4.68 22.65
C LYS A 207 14.69 4.51 22.42
N LEU A 208 15.08 4.24 21.18
CA LEU A 208 16.41 3.76 20.83
C LEU A 208 17.24 4.81 20.07
N ALA A 209 16.71 6.01 19.81
CA ALA A 209 17.39 7.05 19.03
C ALA A 209 18.79 7.41 19.55
N ASP A 210 18.99 7.48 20.87
CA ASP A 210 20.29 7.81 21.47
C ASP A 210 21.25 6.59 21.54
N GLN A 211 20.74 5.38 21.33
CA GLN A 211 21.49 4.13 21.42
C GLN A 211 21.90 3.58 20.06
N ILE A 212 21.14 3.89 19.01
CA ILE A 212 21.41 3.45 17.64
C ILE A 212 22.25 4.49 16.89
N PRO A 213 23.11 4.06 15.97
CA PRO A 213 23.83 5.00 15.12
C PRO A 213 22.89 5.83 14.25
N LEU A 214 23.31 7.07 13.96
CA LEU A 214 22.52 8.04 13.19
C LEU A 214 21.98 7.47 11.88
N GLU A 215 22.77 6.65 11.19
CA GLU A 215 22.38 6.04 9.92
C GLU A 215 21.16 5.12 10.08
N GLN A 216 21.08 4.37 11.17
CA GLN A 216 19.93 3.53 11.46
C GLN A 216 18.72 4.35 11.89
N ALA A 217 18.94 5.37 12.71
CA ALA A 217 17.88 6.29 13.11
C ALA A 217 17.20 6.92 11.89
N ILE A 218 17.99 7.36 10.90
CA ILE A 218 17.48 7.90 9.63
C ILE A 218 16.68 6.84 8.87
N MET A 219 17.18 5.61 8.76
CA MET A 219 16.46 4.54 8.07
C MET A 219 15.11 4.23 8.73
N PHE A 220 15.07 4.12 10.07
CA PHE A 220 13.81 3.91 10.79
C PHE A 220 12.86 5.10 10.68
N ALA A 221 13.37 6.33 10.70
CA ALA A 221 12.55 7.53 10.49
C ALA A 221 11.93 7.56 9.07
N LEU A 222 12.69 7.17 8.05
CA LEU A 222 12.18 7.03 6.68
C LEU A 222 11.12 5.93 6.57
N THR A 223 11.37 4.76 7.16
CA THR A 223 10.40 3.66 7.22
C THR A 223 9.12 4.07 7.95
N LEU A 224 9.23 4.84 9.02
CA LEU A 224 8.09 5.39 9.75
C LEU A 224 7.29 6.36 8.88
N LEU A 225 7.96 7.30 8.21
CA LEU A 225 7.32 8.27 7.32
C LEU A 225 6.61 7.57 6.15
N GLU A 226 7.26 6.58 5.55
CA GLU A 226 6.65 5.76 4.49
C GLU A 226 5.44 5.00 5.01
N SER A 227 5.57 4.28 6.13
CA SER A 227 4.46 3.51 6.71
C SER A 227 3.28 4.39 7.10
N ALA A 228 3.54 5.57 7.67
CA ALA A 228 2.53 6.56 8.01
C ALA A 228 1.83 7.13 6.75
N THR A 229 2.61 7.48 5.73
CA THR A 229 2.09 7.95 4.44
C THR A 229 1.24 6.87 3.78
N MET A 230 1.70 5.62 3.79
CA MET A 230 0.99 4.47 3.24
C MET A 230 -0.34 4.28 3.96
N ILE A 231 -0.35 4.21 5.29
CA ILE A 231 -1.58 4.08 6.08
C ILE A 231 -2.55 5.22 5.76
N MET A 232 -2.11 6.48 5.87
CA MET A 232 -3.00 7.63 5.70
C MET A 232 -3.51 7.80 4.26
N LEU A 233 -2.61 7.73 3.30
CA LEU A 233 -2.91 7.97 1.89
C LEU A 233 -3.68 6.80 1.28
N GLN A 234 -3.24 5.55 1.50
CA GLN A 234 -3.87 4.38 0.91
C GLN A 234 -5.33 4.26 1.36
N PHE A 235 -5.61 4.36 2.67
CA PHE A 235 -6.99 4.25 3.15
C PHE A 235 -7.88 5.38 2.65
N LYS A 236 -7.35 6.61 2.58
CA LYS A 236 -8.08 7.75 2.03
C LYS A 236 -8.44 7.52 0.57
N LEU A 237 -7.50 7.01 -0.23
CA LEU A 237 -7.70 6.72 -1.63
C LEU A 237 -8.65 5.53 -1.86
N LEU A 238 -8.57 4.50 -1.02
CA LEU A 238 -9.50 3.36 -1.05
C LEU A 238 -10.95 3.74 -0.69
N ALA A 239 -11.13 4.75 0.18
CA ALA A 239 -12.45 5.25 0.56
C ALA A 239 -13.07 6.19 -0.52
N GLU A 240 -12.25 6.84 -1.35
CA GLU A 240 -12.70 7.85 -2.30
C GLU A 240 -13.72 7.34 -3.35
N PRO A 241 -13.56 6.17 -3.98
CA PRO A 241 -14.56 5.59 -4.88
C PRO A 241 -15.92 5.33 -4.21
N CYS A 242 -15.89 4.92 -2.94
CA CYS A 242 -17.11 4.71 -2.14
C CYS A 242 -17.83 6.04 -1.90
N ILE A 243 -17.09 7.09 -1.55
CA ILE A 243 -17.65 8.43 -1.37
C ILE A 243 -18.21 8.97 -2.69
N ALA A 244 -17.46 8.82 -3.79
CA ALA A 244 -17.86 9.28 -5.13
C ALA A 244 -19.16 8.58 -5.61
N SER A 245 -19.29 7.27 -5.39
CA SER A 245 -20.51 6.55 -5.75
C SER A 245 -21.74 7.01 -4.96
N LYS A 246 -21.58 7.24 -3.64
CA LYS A 246 -22.65 7.80 -2.80
C LYS A 246 -23.03 9.22 -3.25
N GLN A 247 -22.04 10.05 -3.60
CA GLN A 247 -22.28 11.39 -4.13
C GLN A 247 -23.03 11.34 -5.46
N LEU A 248 -22.69 10.41 -6.36
CA LEU A 248 -23.42 10.24 -7.63
C LEU A 248 -24.91 9.88 -7.39
N PHE A 249 -25.18 8.98 -6.43
CA PHE A 249 -26.55 8.59 -6.09
C PHE A 249 -27.33 9.72 -5.42
N GLN A 250 -26.67 10.52 -4.57
CA GLN A 250 -27.27 11.73 -3.98
C GLN A 250 -27.51 12.80 -5.03
N HIS A 251 -26.58 12.98 -5.97
CA HIS A 251 -26.67 13.94 -7.07
C HIS A 251 -27.90 13.68 -7.92
N ARG A 252 -28.21 12.41 -8.20
CA ARG A 252 -29.45 12.05 -8.90
C ARG A 252 -30.71 12.50 -8.16
N LYS A 253 -30.74 12.51 -6.83
CA LYS A 253 -31.89 13.03 -6.06
C LYS A 253 -32.09 14.53 -6.25
N ARG A 254 -31.06 15.27 -6.67
CA ARG A 254 -31.08 16.73 -6.89
C ARG A 254 -31.37 17.11 -8.35
N LEU A 255 -31.49 16.15 -9.26
CA LEU A 255 -31.87 16.44 -10.65
C LEU A 255 -33.29 17.04 -10.71
N PRO A 256 -33.58 17.97 -11.64
CA PRO A 256 -34.92 18.52 -11.82
C PRO A 256 -35.94 17.39 -12.05
N GLY A 257 -37.05 17.40 -11.32
CA GLY A 257 -38.06 16.32 -11.36
C GLY A 257 -37.61 14.99 -10.73
N GLY A 258 -36.44 14.96 -10.07
CA GLY A 258 -35.89 13.76 -9.42
C GLY A 258 -35.42 12.68 -10.39
N GLY A 259 -35.21 13.03 -11.66
CA GLY A 259 -34.89 12.11 -12.77
C GLY A 259 -36.07 11.20 -13.18
N SER A 260 -35.96 10.51 -14.31
CA SER A 260 -36.99 9.57 -14.75
C SER A 260 -37.29 8.45 -13.73
N GLN A 261 -38.46 7.80 -13.89
CA GLN A 261 -38.78 6.60 -13.12
C GLN A 261 -37.79 5.47 -13.42
N TRP A 262 -37.35 5.35 -14.68
CA TRP A 262 -36.37 4.36 -15.09
C TRP A 262 -35.01 4.53 -14.38
N ILE A 263 -34.45 5.76 -14.34
CA ILE A 263 -33.19 6.02 -13.63
C ILE A 263 -33.33 5.80 -12.11
N ARG A 264 -34.52 6.02 -11.54
CA ARG A 264 -34.83 5.69 -10.14
C ARG A 264 -34.67 4.20 -9.88
N CYS A 265 -35.33 3.38 -10.68
CA CYS A 265 -35.30 1.94 -10.58
C CYS A 265 -33.89 1.41 -10.84
N TYR A 266 -33.20 1.95 -11.85
CA TYR A 266 -31.84 1.57 -12.20
C TYR A 266 -30.86 1.81 -11.04
N ILE A 267 -30.82 3.01 -10.46
CA ILE A 267 -29.92 3.30 -9.32
C ILE A 267 -30.29 2.47 -8.11
N ARG A 268 -31.57 2.22 -7.85
CA ARG A 268 -32.01 1.35 -6.75
C ARG A 268 -31.50 -0.09 -6.92
N SER A 269 -31.31 -0.55 -8.15
CA SER A 269 -30.69 -1.86 -8.45
C SER A 269 -29.17 -1.87 -8.30
N CYS A 270 -28.53 -0.70 -8.27
CA CYS A 270 -27.07 -0.57 -8.19
C CYS A 270 -26.59 -0.42 -6.75
N SER A 271 -25.61 -1.24 -6.37
CA SER A 271 -24.84 -1.07 -5.14
C SER A 271 -23.75 0.01 -5.31
N PRO A 272 -23.43 0.77 -4.25
CA PRO A 272 -22.27 1.67 -4.24
C PRO A 272 -20.97 0.86 -4.39
N TYR A 273 -19.94 1.49 -4.95
CA TYR A 273 -18.60 0.90 -4.98
C TYR A 273 -18.10 0.77 -3.53
N GLN A 274 -17.85 -0.45 -3.07
CA GLN A 274 -17.40 -0.68 -1.70
C GLN A 274 -16.31 -1.74 -1.73
N LEU A 275 -15.08 -1.33 -1.39
CA LEU A 275 -14.02 -2.28 -1.10
C LEU A 275 -14.20 -2.76 0.35
N LYS A 276 -14.49 -4.05 0.50
CA LYS A 276 -14.74 -4.70 1.78
C LYS A 276 -13.42 -5.16 2.38
N MET A 277 -13.29 -4.95 3.68
CA MET A 277 -12.33 -5.64 4.53
C MET A 277 -12.82 -7.07 4.79
N ALA A 278 -11.92 -7.93 5.27
CA ALA A 278 -12.24 -9.32 5.57
C ALA A 278 -13.26 -9.50 6.71
N ASP A 279 -13.45 -8.49 7.57
CA ASP A 279 -14.47 -8.45 8.62
C ASP A 279 -15.87 -8.03 8.10
N GLY A 280 -15.99 -7.80 6.79
CA GLY A 280 -17.22 -7.33 6.15
C GLY A 280 -17.46 -5.82 6.27
N ARG A 281 -16.63 -5.08 7.00
CA ARG A 281 -16.66 -3.61 7.02
C ARG A 281 -16.06 -3.05 5.73
N PHE A 282 -16.28 -1.77 5.45
CA PHE A 282 -15.71 -1.09 4.28
C PHE A 282 -14.73 0.01 4.71
N PHE A 283 -13.80 0.36 3.83
CA PHE A 283 -12.89 1.48 4.07
C PHE A 283 -13.66 2.81 4.14
N ASP A 284 -13.53 3.52 5.24
CA ASP A 284 -14.09 4.85 5.45
C ASP A 284 -12.99 5.87 5.78
N LYS A 285 -13.31 7.16 5.76
CA LYS A 285 -12.38 8.26 6.05
C LYS A 285 -11.74 8.13 7.44
N THR A 286 -12.44 7.53 8.39
CA THR A 286 -11.99 7.36 9.78
C THR A 286 -11.07 6.16 9.96
N THR A 287 -11.05 5.21 9.02
CA THR A 287 -10.23 3.99 9.12
C THR A 287 -8.76 4.33 9.32
N ALA A 288 -8.23 5.32 8.57
CA ALA A 288 -6.83 5.72 8.71
C ALA A 288 -6.48 6.19 10.13
N LEU A 289 -7.36 6.99 10.73
CA LEU A 289 -7.16 7.53 12.08
C LEU A 289 -7.22 6.41 13.13
N ILE A 290 -8.18 5.49 13.00
CA ILE A 290 -8.33 4.34 13.90
C ILE A 290 -7.09 3.44 13.85
N VAL A 291 -6.59 3.16 12.64
CA VAL A 291 -5.37 2.34 12.45
C VAL A 291 -4.15 3.05 13.02
N TRP A 292 -4.03 4.37 12.84
CA TRP A 292 -2.94 5.14 13.41
C TRP A 292 -2.99 5.20 14.94
N GLN A 293 -4.18 5.39 15.52
CA GLN A 293 -4.37 5.32 16.97
C GLN A 293 -3.92 3.95 17.51
N PHE A 294 -4.27 2.86 16.81
CA PHE A 294 -3.80 1.53 17.18
C PHE A 294 -2.26 1.42 17.19
N VAL A 295 -1.56 2.01 16.20
CA VAL A 295 -0.09 2.05 16.19
C VAL A 295 0.44 2.76 17.42
N VAL A 296 -0.07 3.96 17.72
CA VAL A 296 0.36 4.75 18.88
C VAL A 296 0.10 4.00 20.19
N ASP A 297 -1.10 3.44 20.37
CA ASP A 297 -1.46 2.67 21.57
C ASP A 297 -0.53 1.47 21.77
N ARG A 298 -0.17 0.77 20.68
CA ARG A 298 0.77 -0.37 20.76
C ARG A 298 2.17 0.08 21.13
N VAL A 299 2.65 1.21 20.59
CA VAL A 299 3.95 1.76 20.98
C VAL A 299 3.95 2.20 22.44
N VAL A 300 2.90 2.88 22.93
CA VAL A 300 2.77 3.25 24.35
C VAL A 300 2.83 2.00 25.24
N ASN A 301 2.11 0.94 24.88
CA ASN A 301 2.18 -0.34 25.61
C ASN A 301 3.60 -0.93 25.62
N CYS A 302 4.32 -0.88 24.49
CA CYS A 302 5.71 -1.34 24.42
C CYS A 302 6.69 -0.47 25.23
N LEU A 303 6.37 0.81 25.46
CA LEU A 303 7.19 1.72 26.27
C LEU A 303 6.96 1.56 27.77
N LEU A 304 5.77 1.08 28.17
CA LEU A 304 5.39 0.84 29.56
C LEU A 304 5.84 -0.52 30.10
N MET A 305 6.07 -1.50 29.21
CA MET A 305 6.68 -2.80 29.53
C MET A 305 8.19 -2.69 29.70
#